data_AF-A0AAJ0DVL7-F1
#
_entry.id   AF-A0AAJ0DVL7-F1
#
_cell.length_a   1.000
_cell.length_b   1.000
_cell.length_c   1.000
_cell.angle_alpha   90.00
_cell.angle_beta   90.00
_cell.angle_gamma   90.00
#
_symmetry.space_group_name_H-M   'P 1'
#
loop_
_entity.id
_entity.type
_entity.pdbx_description
1 polymer ?
#
loop_
_entity_poly.entity_id
_entity_poly.type
_entity_poly.pdbx_seq_one_letter_code
_entity_poly.pdbx_strand_id
1 'polypeptide(L)'
;MKILLLSFSGLVSACGLSRRDSLVSFPPLGIVGRARGGDPLQSLRILNPYPGIFAYYDGRTGERFASDQPNWLDDGAFTLGVSTYSIIDGNEAIIYDSHITPDHASAVMRHVQSQGVTKMSVVISHFHNDHIAGTEVFSKGGATIVGHEITARTVKRNTQDLASDSPAIVAVPPTELYTGKKEMKVGNLSVELHNFQIHTPDGTILYIPSKQLIFAGDTVEDTATFIADAKSLPMHQMELQRMATFPISKILPAHGEPNRIAIGGYNSTFINATLRYIAAMTEDVPEPAAWNQPLSQVVDADVKGGDLIYFAQYEEVHQSNADTIRRSRGQK
;
A
#
# COMPACT_ATOMS: atom_id res chain seq x y z
N MET A 1 25.99 17.80 33.14
CA MET A 1 26.09 18.68 31.95
C MET A 1 26.87 17.96 30.85
N LYS A 2 26.13 17.38 29.90
CA LYS A 2 26.47 16.92 28.53
C LYS A 2 25.58 15.72 28.20
N ILE A 3 24.45 16.02 27.56
CA ILE A 3 23.54 15.06 26.96
C ILE A 3 24.15 14.66 25.62
N LEU A 4 24.42 13.37 25.44
CA LEU A 4 24.94 12.80 24.19
C LEU A 4 23.74 12.50 23.28
N LEU A 5 23.52 13.35 22.27
CA LEU A 5 22.60 13.06 21.18
C LEU A 5 23.21 11.96 20.29
N LEU A 6 22.56 10.79 20.24
CA LEU A 6 22.83 9.76 19.24
C LEU A 6 21.82 9.93 18.10
N SER A 7 22.29 10.44 16.97
CA SER A 7 21.56 10.46 15.70
C SER A 7 21.53 9.04 15.13
N PHE A 8 20.33 8.50 14.91
CA PHE A 8 20.13 7.26 14.16
C PHE A 8 20.05 7.58 12.66
N SER A 9 20.95 6.98 11.86
CA SER A 9 20.96 7.00 10.40
C SER A 9 21.08 5.55 9.87
N GLY A 10 20.17 5.14 8.97
CA GLY A 10 20.26 3.87 8.24
C GLY A 10 19.01 3.52 7.40
N LEU A 11 19.19 3.45 6.05
CA LEU A 11 18.65 2.53 5.00
C LEU A 11 17.13 2.15 5.00
N VAL A 12 16.32 2.05 3.91
CA VAL A 12 16.49 1.82 2.44
C VAL A 12 15.31 2.46 1.64
N SER A 13 15.56 2.79 0.38
CA SER A 13 14.64 3.30 -0.65
C SER A 13 13.86 2.17 -1.36
N ALA A 14 12.54 2.14 -1.19
CA ALA A 14 11.58 1.42 -2.03
C ALA A 14 10.19 2.10 -1.99
N CYS A 15 9.78 2.61 -0.81
CA CYS A 15 8.50 3.31 -0.61
C CYS A 15 8.62 4.84 -0.48
N GLY A 16 9.71 5.43 -0.99
CA GLY A 16 9.87 6.88 -1.08
C GLY A 16 9.75 7.60 0.25
N LEU A 17 10.82 7.56 1.07
CA LEU A 17 11.22 8.57 2.05
C LEU A 17 12.50 8.06 2.75
N SER A 18 13.66 8.23 2.12
CA SER A 18 14.94 7.96 2.76
C SER A 18 15.93 9.10 2.52
N ARG A 19 16.52 9.61 3.61
CA ARG A 19 17.77 10.36 3.53
C ARG A 19 18.86 9.43 3.02
N ARG A 20 19.49 9.86 1.92
CA ARG A 20 20.59 9.18 1.24
C ARG A 20 21.73 8.88 2.22
N ASP A 21 22.03 7.59 2.41
CA ASP A 21 23.40 7.09 2.51
C ASP A 21 23.41 5.60 2.13
N SER A 22 24.34 5.24 1.24
CA SER A 22 24.60 3.95 0.59
C SER A 22 23.56 3.46 -0.45
N LEU A 23 23.86 3.78 -1.71
CA LEU A 23 23.32 3.12 -2.90
C LEU A 23 23.78 1.66 -2.91
N VAL A 24 22.89 0.72 -2.60
CA VAL A 24 23.02 -0.63 -3.17
C VAL A 24 22.33 -0.56 -4.52
N SER A 25 23.10 -0.44 -5.60
CA SER A 25 22.55 -0.62 -6.95
C SER A 25 22.30 -2.11 -7.16
N PHE A 26 21.05 -2.47 -7.42
CA PHE A 26 20.70 -3.83 -7.84
C PHE A 26 21.14 -4.04 -9.29
N PRO A 27 21.83 -5.15 -9.63
CA PRO A 27 21.95 -5.55 -11.02
C PRO A 27 20.59 -6.10 -11.49
N PRO A 28 20.04 -5.63 -12.63
CA PRO A 28 18.77 -6.14 -13.13
C PRO A 28 18.98 -7.56 -13.67
N LEU A 29 18.35 -8.56 -13.04
CA LEU A 29 18.24 -9.91 -13.59
C LEU A 29 16.76 -10.24 -13.74
N GLY A 30 16.21 -9.96 -14.92
CA GLY A 30 14.92 -10.48 -15.36
C GLY A 30 13.93 -9.43 -15.86
N ILE A 31 14.07 -9.03 -17.14
CA ILE A 31 13.12 -8.26 -17.96
C ILE A 31 12.52 -7.03 -17.25
N VAL A 32 13.30 -5.95 -17.21
CA VAL A 32 12.76 -4.61 -16.92
C VAL A 32 12.63 -3.88 -18.25
N GLY A 33 11.39 -3.66 -18.72
CA GLY A 33 11.12 -2.90 -19.94
C GLY A 33 11.62 -1.46 -19.83
N ARG A 34 11.99 -0.85 -20.97
CA ARG A 34 12.38 0.57 -21.03
C ARG A 34 11.24 1.45 -20.54
N ALA A 35 11.59 2.56 -19.90
CA ALA A 35 10.65 3.64 -19.57
C ALA A 35 9.86 4.01 -20.84
N ARG A 36 8.55 3.80 -20.79
CA ARG A 36 7.70 4.00 -21.97
C ARG A 36 7.53 5.48 -22.34
N GLY A 37 7.53 6.37 -21.35
CA GLY A 37 7.07 7.75 -21.53
C GLY A 37 5.63 7.82 -22.06
N GLY A 38 5.10 9.03 -22.28
CA GLY A 38 3.75 9.21 -22.84
C GLY A 38 2.65 9.30 -21.78
N ASP A 39 1.46 8.75 -22.07
CA ASP A 39 0.27 8.86 -21.21
C ASP A 39 0.41 7.96 -19.97
N PRO A 40 0.50 8.52 -18.74
CA PRO A 40 0.58 7.73 -17.50
C PRO A 40 -0.64 6.84 -17.26
N LEU A 41 -1.78 7.13 -17.90
CA LEU A 41 -3.04 6.40 -17.68
C LEU A 41 -3.24 5.23 -18.65
N GLN A 42 -2.25 4.93 -19.50
CA GLN A 42 -2.39 3.93 -20.57
C GLN A 42 -2.82 2.54 -20.04
N SER A 43 -2.36 2.15 -18.86
CA SER A 43 -2.66 0.85 -18.24
C SER A 43 -3.69 0.92 -17.10
N LEU A 44 -4.25 2.11 -16.86
CA LEU A 44 -5.27 2.33 -15.84
C LEU A 44 -6.53 1.54 -16.20
N ARG A 45 -7.00 0.73 -15.26
CA ARG A 45 -8.22 -0.06 -15.36
C ARG A 45 -9.19 0.37 -14.27
N ILE A 46 -10.44 0.59 -14.66
CA ILE A 46 -11.55 0.78 -13.73
C ILE A 46 -12.28 -0.55 -13.60
N LEU A 47 -12.09 -1.21 -12.46
CA LEU A 47 -12.75 -2.46 -12.11
C LEU A 47 -13.96 -2.17 -11.22
N ASN A 48 -14.98 -3.04 -11.27
CA ASN A 48 -16.19 -2.91 -10.44
C ASN A 48 -16.38 -4.21 -9.63
N PRO A 49 -15.66 -4.38 -8.50
CA PRO A 49 -15.78 -5.58 -7.67
C PRO A 49 -17.18 -5.77 -7.07
N TYR A 50 -17.90 -4.67 -6.82
CA TYR A 50 -19.25 -4.67 -6.28
C TYR A 50 -20.05 -3.47 -6.80
N PRO A 51 -21.39 -3.54 -6.81
CA PRO A 51 -22.23 -2.37 -7.08
C PRO A 51 -21.86 -1.19 -6.17
N GLY A 52 -21.59 -0.04 -6.78
CA GLY A 52 -21.16 1.18 -6.08
C GLY A 52 -19.71 1.16 -5.56
N ILE A 53 -18.95 0.10 -5.80
CA ILE A 53 -17.53 0.02 -5.40
C ILE A 53 -16.68 -0.17 -6.64
N PHE A 54 -15.75 0.75 -6.86
CA PHE A 54 -14.81 0.72 -7.98
C PHE A 54 -13.38 0.60 -7.47
N ALA A 55 -12.55 -0.11 -8.22
CA ALA A 55 -11.11 -0.18 -8.03
C ALA A 55 -10.43 0.45 -9.24
N TYR A 56 -9.56 1.42 -8.99
CA TYR A 56 -8.77 2.14 -9.99
C TYR A 56 -7.38 1.55 -9.93
N TYR A 57 -7.13 0.60 -10.83
CA TYR A 57 -5.96 -0.27 -10.78
C TYR A 57 -4.99 0.10 -11.91
N ASP A 58 -3.73 0.33 -11.58
CA ASP A 58 -2.66 0.49 -12.57
C ASP A 58 -1.44 -0.38 -12.23
N GLY A 59 -0.59 -0.63 -13.22
CA GLY A 59 0.63 -1.42 -13.08
C GLY A 59 0.49 -2.90 -13.41
N ARG A 60 1.50 -3.70 -13.01
CA ARG A 60 1.73 -5.09 -13.43
C ARG A 60 1.78 -5.29 -14.94
N THR A 61 2.38 -4.35 -15.67
CA THR A 61 2.61 -4.44 -17.11
C THR A 61 3.95 -5.06 -17.47
N GLY A 62 4.88 -5.14 -16.50
CA GLY A 62 6.27 -5.54 -16.70
C GLY A 62 7.17 -4.39 -17.18
N GLU A 63 6.69 -3.16 -17.10
CA GLU A 63 7.37 -1.99 -17.66
C GLU A 63 7.39 -0.82 -16.70
N ARG A 64 8.43 0.01 -16.89
CA ARG A 64 8.59 1.26 -16.17
C ARG A 64 7.91 2.39 -16.95
N PHE A 65 7.45 3.39 -16.23
CA PHE A 65 6.86 4.59 -16.79
C PHE A 65 7.81 5.79 -16.71
N ALA A 66 8.31 6.12 -15.51
CA ALA A 66 8.95 7.40 -15.25
C ALA A 66 10.42 7.46 -15.69
N SER A 67 11.19 6.40 -15.43
CA SER A 67 12.63 6.38 -15.72
C SER A 67 13.16 4.96 -15.79
N ASP A 68 14.24 4.73 -16.54
CA ASP A 68 15.01 3.47 -16.49
C ASP A 68 15.79 3.31 -15.17
N GLN A 69 15.87 4.37 -14.35
CA GLN A 69 16.50 4.35 -13.03
C GLN A 69 15.49 4.07 -11.91
N PRO A 70 15.95 3.48 -10.78
CA PRO A 70 15.10 3.25 -9.62
C PRO A 70 14.38 4.51 -9.15
N ASN A 71 13.09 4.38 -8.86
CA ASN A 71 12.23 5.45 -8.37
C ASN A 71 10.96 4.88 -7.74
N TRP A 72 10.34 5.64 -6.83
CA TRP A 72 9.18 5.18 -6.06
C TRP A 72 7.95 4.90 -6.94
N LEU A 73 7.75 5.66 -8.03
CA LEU A 73 6.57 5.56 -8.88
C LEU A 73 6.60 4.25 -9.70
N ASP A 74 7.77 3.90 -10.23
CA ASP A 74 7.92 2.69 -11.02
C ASP A 74 8.07 1.45 -10.13
N ASP A 75 8.92 1.51 -9.11
CA ASP A 75 9.30 0.33 -8.33
C ASP A 75 8.22 -0.06 -7.31
N GLY A 76 7.68 0.93 -6.59
CA GLY A 76 6.66 0.69 -5.56
C GLY A 76 5.25 0.55 -6.13
N ALA A 77 4.93 1.31 -7.20
CA ALA A 77 3.58 1.36 -7.75
C ALA A 77 3.40 0.60 -9.07
N PHE A 78 3.97 1.07 -10.19
CA PHE A 78 3.69 0.44 -11.50
C PHE A 78 4.14 -1.02 -11.57
N THR A 79 5.30 -1.35 -11.04
CA THR A 79 5.86 -2.70 -11.12
C THR A 79 5.01 -3.70 -10.34
N LEU A 80 4.67 -3.36 -9.09
CA LEU A 80 3.89 -4.22 -8.19
C LEU A 80 2.37 -4.15 -8.44
N GLY A 81 1.93 -3.09 -9.12
CA GLY A 81 0.54 -2.72 -9.34
C GLY A 81 -0.13 -2.20 -8.08
N VAL A 82 -1.00 -1.21 -8.23
CA VAL A 82 -1.61 -0.49 -7.11
C VAL A 82 -3.05 -0.12 -7.43
N SER A 83 -3.90 -0.14 -6.40
CA SER A 83 -5.32 0.16 -6.48
C SER A 83 -5.72 1.24 -5.50
N THR A 84 -6.34 2.30 -6.02
CA THR A 84 -7.21 3.21 -5.25
C THR A 84 -8.65 2.74 -5.36
N TYR A 85 -9.48 2.98 -4.35
CA TYR A 85 -10.89 2.54 -4.37
C TYR A 85 -11.86 3.71 -4.22
N SER A 86 -13.08 3.57 -4.75
CA SER A 86 -14.20 4.45 -4.40
C SER A 86 -15.40 3.64 -3.97
N ILE A 87 -16.01 4.01 -2.85
CA ILE A 87 -17.30 3.54 -2.36
C ILE A 87 -18.30 4.67 -2.61
N ILE A 88 -19.33 4.40 -3.41
CA ILE A 88 -20.32 5.38 -3.86
C ILE A 88 -21.71 4.92 -3.41
N ASP A 89 -22.47 5.83 -2.81
CA ASP A 89 -23.90 5.65 -2.55
C ASP A 89 -24.63 7.00 -2.69
N GLY A 90 -25.61 7.05 -3.60
CA GLY A 90 -26.28 8.28 -3.98
C GLY A 90 -25.31 9.30 -4.59
N ASN A 91 -25.29 10.52 -4.04
CA ASN A 91 -24.40 11.60 -4.47
C ASN A 91 -23.14 11.73 -3.60
N GLU A 92 -22.87 10.75 -2.74
CA GLU A 92 -21.72 10.74 -1.83
C GLU A 92 -20.69 9.67 -2.23
N ALA A 93 -19.41 9.96 -2.01
CA ALA A 93 -18.34 8.98 -2.14
C ALA A 93 -17.30 9.06 -1.02
N ILE A 94 -16.77 7.89 -0.65
CA ILE A 94 -15.48 7.76 0.04
C ILE A 94 -14.49 7.21 -0.97
N ILE A 95 -13.41 7.94 -1.22
CA ILE A 95 -12.23 7.44 -1.94
C ILE A 95 -11.25 6.92 -0.90
N TYR A 96 -10.61 5.79 -1.17
CA TYR A 96 -9.59 5.19 -0.33
C TYR A 96 -8.27 5.21 -1.08
N ASP A 97 -7.35 6.03 -0.57
CA ASP A 97 -6.12 6.51 -1.19
C ASP A 97 -6.31 7.47 -2.37
N SER A 98 -5.21 8.10 -2.80
CA SER A 98 -5.24 9.19 -3.79
C SER A 98 -4.54 8.86 -5.10
N HIS A 99 -4.09 7.61 -5.26
CA HIS A 99 -3.34 7.12 -6.41
C HIS A 99 -1.98 7.83 -6.61
N ILE A 100 -1.30 7.46 -7.70
CA ILE A 100 0.16 7.58 -7.81
C ILE A 100 0.65 8.81 -8.57
N THR A 101 -0.26 9.55 -9.21
CA THR A 101 0.07 10.84 -9.84
C THR A 101 -1.17 11.74 -9.84
N PRO A 102 -1.00 13.06 -10.05
CA PRO A 102 -2.13 13.96 -10.28
C PRO A 102 -3.04 13.55 -11.45
N ASP A 103 -2.49 12.95 -12.51
CA ASP A 103 -3.28 12.50 -13.66
C ASP A 103 -4.19 11.33 -13.27
N HIS A 104 -3.67 10.37 -12.49
CA HIS A 104 -4.45 9.25 -11.98
C HIS A 104 -5.54 9.74 -11.03
N ALA A 105 -5.20 10.60 -10.06
CA ALA A 105 -6.15 11.20 -9.15
C ALA A 105 -7.26 11.97 -9.90
N SER A 106 -6.90 12.68 -10.97
CA SER A 106 -7.85 13.39 -11.83
C SER A 106 -8.76 12.44 -12.61
N ALA A 107 -8.24 11.28 -13.05
CA ALA A 107 -9.06 10.24 -13.68
C ALA A 107 -10.06 9.62 -12.69
N VAL A 108 -9.62 9.30 -11.47
CA VAL A 108 -10.47 8.81 -10.39
C VAL A 108 -11.58 9.83 -10.09
N MET A 109 -11.23 11.09 -9.84
CA MET A 109 -12.19 12.14 -9.53
C MET A 109 -13.23 12.32 -10.64
N ARG A 110 -12.79 12.38 -11.91
CA ARG A 110 -13.70 12.49 -13.07
C ARG A 110 -14.65 11.31 -13.15
N HIS A 111 -14.15 10.09 -12.96
CA HIS A 111 -15.01 8.90 -13.00
C HIS A 111 -16.04 8.95 -11.87
N VAL A 112 -15.63 9.25 -10.63
CA VAL A 112 -16.54 9.35 -9.47
C VAL A 112 -17.62 10.41 -9.70
N GLN A 113 -17.24 11.60 -10.20
CA GLN A 113 -18.20 12.66 -10.54
C GLN A 113 -19.16 12.23 -11.65
N SER A 114 -18.71 11.46 -12.64
CA SER A 114 -19.58 10.91 -13.69
C SER A 114 -20.65 9.94 -13.17
N GLN A 115 -20.46 9.37 -11.97
CA GLN A 115 -21.46 8.55 -11.29
C GLN A 115 -22.51 9.39 -10.53
N GLY A 116 -22.49 10.73 -10.65
CA GLY A 116 -23.44 11.64 -9.99
C GLY A 116 -23.01 12.10 -8.59
N VAL A 117 -21.75 11.85 -8.20
CA VAL A 117 -21.22 12.25 -6.90
C VAL A 117 -20.93 13.75 -6.86
N THR A 118 -21.45 14.41 -5.83
CA THR A 118 -21.22 15.85 -5.57
C THR A 118 -20.53 16.09 -4.23
N LYS A 119 -20.43 15.08 -3.36
CA LYS A 119 -19.80 15.16 -2.04
C LYS A 119 -18.82 14.01 -1.87
N MET A 120 -17.56 14.34 -1.56
CA MET A 120 -16.46 13.37 -1.54
C MET A 120 -15.57 13.57 -0.32
N SER A 121 -15.16 12.46 0.28
CA SER A 121 -14.04 12.40 1.21
C SER A 121 -12.97 11.45 0.66
N VAL A 122 -11.70 11.73 0.95
CA VAL A 122 -10.58 10.84 0.66
C VAL A 122 -9.99 10.36 1.96
N VAL A 123 -10.07 9.06 2.23
CA VAL A 123 -9.41 8.43 3.37
C VAL A 123 -8.05 7.92 2.90
N ILE A 124 -6.99 8.37 3.56
CA ILE A 124 -5.62 7.91 3.30
C ILE A 124 -5.33 6.70 4.20
N SER A 125 -4.92 5.60 3.59
CA SER A 125 -4.57 4.36 4.27
C SER A 125 -3.31 4.53 5.11
N HIS A 126 -2.27 5.13 4.55
CA HIS A 126 -1.01 5.43 5.23
C HIS A 126 -0.13 6.41 4.41
N PHE A 127 1.04 6.80 4.94
CA PHE A 127 1.85 7.89 4.38
C PHE A 127 2.72 7.54 3.16
N HIS A 128 2.72 6.32 2.63
CA HIS A 128 3.57 6.00 1.48
C HIS A 128 3.15 6.75 0.22
N ASN A 129 4.15 7.02 -0.62
CA ASN A 129 4.08 7.95 -1.74
C ASN A 129 2.94 7.64 -2.72
N ASP A 130 2.77 6.38 -3.07
CA ASP A 130 1.76 5.87 -3.99
C ASP A 130 0.31 5.93 -3.46
N HIS A 131 0.14 6.23 -2.18
CA HIS A 131 -1.17 6.45 -1.56
C HIS A 131 -1.48 7.94 -1.40
N ILE A 132 -0.46 8.80 -1.32
CA ILE A 132 -0.60 10.24 -1.06
C ILE A 132 -0.32 11.16 -2.25
N ALA A 133 0.27 10.64 -3.34
CA ALA A 133 0.79 11.46 -4.44
C ALA A 133 -0.30 12.27 -5.16
N GLY A 134 -1.54 11.80 -5.16
CA GLY A 134 -2.67 12.49 -5.78
C GLY A 134 -3.49 13.39 -4.85
N THR A 135 -3.13 13.49 -3.56
CA THR A 135 -3.95 14.22 -2.56
C THR A 135 -4.24 15.67 -2.93
N GLU A 136 -3.31 16.36 -3.59
CA GLU A 136 -3.49 17.75 -4.02
C GLU A 136 -4.70 17.93 -4.95
N VAL A 137 -4.92 16.99 -5.88
CA VAL A 137 -6.03 17.03 -6.82
C VAL A 137 -7.36 16.97 -6.07
N PHE A 138 -7.47 16.04 -5.12
CA PHE A 138 -8.67 15.89 -4.30
C PHE A 138 -8.93 17.09 -3.40
N SER A 139 -7.88 17.62 -2.77
CA SER A 139 -8.00 18.82 -1.94
C SER A 139 -8.47 20.05 -2.74
N LYS A 140 -7.88 20.29 -3.93
CA LYS A 140 -8.30 21.37 -4.84
C LYS A 140 -9.73 21.16 -5.38
N GLY A 141 -10.15 19.90 -5.53
CA GLY A 141 -11.52 19.52 -5.89
C GLY A 141 -12.54 19.67 -4.74
N GLY A 142 -12.11 20.11 -3.56
CA GLY A 142 -13.00 20.35 -2.41
C GLY A 142 -13.31 19.12 -1.56
N ALA A 143 -12.60 18.01 -1.75
CA ALA A 143 -12.76 16.82 -0.91
C ALA A 143 -12.10 17.02 0.46
N THR A 144 -12.73 16.49 1.52
CA THR A 144 -12.09 16.39 2.83
C THR A 144 -11.08 15.25 2.82
N ILE A 145 -9.84 15.53 3.22
CA ILE A 145 -8.80 14.50 3.37
C ILE A 145 -8.83 13.99 4.81
N VAL A 146 -9.20 12.73 4.99
CA VAL A 146 -9.31 12.05 6.27
C VAL A 146 -8.13 11.09 6.44
N GLY A 147 -7.57 10.99 7.65
CA GLY A 147 -6.46 10.07 7.88
C GLY A 147 -6.02 10.01 9.33
N HIS A 148 -5.14 9.07 9.63
CA HIS A 148 -4.61 8.92 10.97
C HIS A 148 -3.73 10.12 11.35
N GLU A 149 -3.68 10.48 12.63
CA GLU A 149 -2.85 11.61 13.09
C GLU A 149 -1.36 11.44 12.76
N ILE A 150 -0.88 10.18 12.69
CA ILE A 150 0.50 9.87 12.34
C ILE A 150 0.74 10.14 10.86
N THR A 151 -0.19 9.76 9.98
CA THR A 151 -0.15 10.09 8.54
C THR A 151 -0.01 11.60 8.35
N ALA A 152 -0.86 12.39 8.99
CA ALA A 152 -0.82 13.85 8.89
C ALA A 152 0.50 14.46 9.37
N ARG A 153 1.02 13.97 10.50
CA ARG A 153 2.32 14.40 11.03
C ARG A 153 3.48 14.02 10.10
N THR A 154 3.47 12.81 9.56
CA THR A 154 4.53 12.30 8.67
C THR A 154 4.55 13.07 7.35
N VAL A 155 3.39 13.20 6.67
CA VAL A 155 3.29 13.96 5.42
C VAL A 155 3.74 15.41 5.61
N LYS A 156 3.29 16.06 6.69
CA LYS A 156 3.68 17.45 7.00
C LYS A 156 5.17 17.59 7.32
N ARG A 157 5.76 16.64 8.04
CA ARG A 157 7.20 16.67 8.36
C ARG A 157 8.04 16.49 7.11
N ASN A 158 7.55 15.73 6.15
CA ASN A 158 8.30 15.26 5.00
C ASN A 158 8.04 16.08 3.72
N THR A 159 7.30 17.20 3.80
CA THR A 159 6.95 18.02 2.62
C THR A 159 8.14 18.38 1.74
N GLN A 160 9.28 18.78 2.31
CA GLN A 160 10.47 19.11 1.51
C GLN A 160 11.10 17.89 0.84
N ASP A 161 11.11 16.74 1.52
CA ASP A 161 11.68 15.50 0.99
C ASP A 161 10.80 14.98 -0.17
N LEU A 162 9.47 15.00 0.00
CA LEU A 162 8.49 14.65 -1.03
C LEU A 162 8.59 15.55 -2.27
N ALA A 163 8.76 16.87 -2.08
CA ALA A 163 8.96 17.80 -3.18
C ALA A 163 10.31 17.61 -3.91
N SER A 164 11.25 16.91 -3.28
CA SER A 164 12.57 16.58 -3.83
C SER A 164 12.67 15.15 -4.37
N ASP A 165 11.58 14.35 -4.26
CA ASP A 165 11.51 13.03 -4.85
C ASP A 165 11.57 13.09 -6.39
N SER A 166 11.80 11.94 -7.00
CA SER A 166 11.79 11.79 -8.45
C SER A 166 10.86 10.62 -8.81
N PRO A 167 9.70 10.88 -9.44
CA PRO A 167 9.11 12.21 -9.67
C PRO A 167 8.71 12.91 -8.35
N ALA A 168 8.63 14.23 -8.37
CA ALA A 168 8.31 15.04 -7.19
C ALA A 168 6.84 14.93 -6.79
N ILE A 169 6.56 14.98 -5.49
CA ILE A 169 5.23 14.87 -4.92
C ILE A 169 4.85 16.17 -4.20
N VAL A 170 3.64 16.66 -4.48
CA VAL A 170 2.99 17.69 -3.68
C VAL A 170 1.83 17.03 -2.93
N ALA A 171 2.11 16.56 -1.72
CA ALA A 171 1.09 15.92 -0.89
C ALA A 171 0.40 16.92 0.04
N VAL A 172 -0.92 16.80 0.17
CA VAL A 172 -1.73 17.52 1.16
C VAL A 172 -1.96 16.59 2.35
N PRO A 173 -1.51 16.94 3.57
CA PRO A 173 -1.74 16.11 4.75
C PRO A 173 -3.24 16.03 5.08
N PRO A 174 -3.72 14.91 5.67
CA PRO A 174 -5.07 14.82 6.20
C PRO A 174 -5.46 16.02 7.07
N THR A 175 -6.66 16.55 6.84
CA THR A 175 -7.22 17.71 7.53
C THR A 175 -8.25 17.30 8.58
N GLU A 176 -8.93 16.16 8.37
CA GLU A 176 -9.77 15.52 9.38
C GLU A 176 -9.05 14.29 9.94
N LEU A 177 -8.79 14.31 11.25
CA LEU A 177 -7.93 13.34 11.91
C LEU A 177 -8.73 12.35 12.75
N TYR A 178 -8.16 11.16 12.94
CA TYR A 178 -8.62 10.20 13.93
C TYR A 178 -7.45 9.45 14.58
N THR A 179 -7.74 8.86 15.75
CA THR A 179 -6.83 7.99 16.50
C THR A 179 -7.62 6.74 16.91
N GLY A 180 -7.20 5.54 16.50
CA GLY A 180 -7.91 4.29 16.82
C GLY A 180 -9.04 3.93 15.85
N LYS A 181 -10.30 4.26 16.18
CA LYS A 181 -11.49 3.96 15.35
C LYS A 181 -12.24 5.24 15.01
N LYS A 182 -12.75 5.35 13.78
CA LYS A 182 -13.71 6.38 13.38
C LYS A 182 -14.83 5.78 12.55
N GLU A 183 -16.05 6.24 12.76
CA GLU A 183 -17.19 5.89 11.90
C GLU A 183 -17.45 7.02 10.91
N MET A 184 -17.68 6.65 9.67
CA MET A 184 -18.05 7.52 8.56
C MET A 184 -19.31 6.98 7.88
N LYS A 185 -19.98 7.85 7.13
CA LYS A 185 -21.10 7.47 6.28
C LYS A 185 -20.82 7.85 4.83
N VAL A 186 -21.33 7.05 3.93
CA VAL A 186 -21.49 7.36 2.51
C VAL A 186 -22.90 6.96 2.12
N GLY A 187 -23.76 7.95 1.92
CA GLY A 187 -25.20 7.72 1.77
C GLY A 187 -25.77 6.95 2.97
N ASN A 188 -26.29 5.75 2.71
CA ASN A 188 -26.86 4.83 3.70
C ASN A 188 -25.86 3.80 4.24
N LEU A 189 -24.64 3.75 3.71
CA LEU A 189 -23.60 2.81 4.16
C LEU A 189 -22.81 3.40 5.34
N SER A 190 -22.67 2.61 6.41
CA SER A 190 -21.69 2.87 7.47
C SER A 190 -20.34 2.27 7.08
N VAL A 191 -19.28 3.08 7.18
CA VAL A 191 -17.89 2.69 6.94
C VAL A 191 -17.08 2.98 8.18
N GLU A 192 -16.32 2.00 8.67
CA GLU A 192 -15.48 2.13 9.83
C GLU A 192 -14.00 2.24 9.42
N LEU A 193 -13.30 3.22 9.94
CA LEU A 193 -11.85 3.34 9.85
C LEU A 193 -11.26 2.72 11.11
N HIS A 194 -10.28 1.84 10.93
CA HIS A 194 -9.55 1.23 12.03
C HIS A 194 -8.06 1.35 11.78
N ASN A 195 -7.33 1.86 12.76
CA ASN A 195 -5.87 1.82 12.72
C ASN A 195 -5.40 0.40 13.03
N PHE A 196 -4.59 -0.16 12.13
CA PHE A 196 -3.83 -1.40 12.30
C PHE A 196 -2.37 -1.07 12.05
N GLN A 197 -1.52 -1.29 13.06
CA GLN A 197 -0.09 -1.00 12.96
C GLN A 197 0.63 -2.15 12.23
N ILE A 198 0.32 -2.26 10.94
CA ILE A 198 0.87 -3.21 9.99
C ILE A 198 1.37 -2.40 8.80
N HIS A 199 2.51 -2.80 8.24
CA HIS A 199 3.27 -2.06 7.21
C HIS A 199 3.87 -0.74 7.73
N THR A 200 3.04 0.11 8.31
CA THR A 200 3.42 1.35 9.01
C THR A 200 2.58 1.57 10.28
N PRO A 201 3.04 2.39 11.24
CA PRO A 201 2.27 2.68 12.46
C PRO A 201 0.93 3.41 12.22
N ASP A 202 0.73 3.99 11.04
CA ASP A 202 -0.46 4.76 10.68
C ASP A 202 -1.44 4.00 9.78
N GLY A 203 -1.17 2.72 9.49
CA GLY A 203 -2.01 1.86 8.66
C GLY A 203 -3.49 1.95 9.06
N THR A 204 -4.33 2.32 8.10
CA THR A 204 -5.77 2.54 8.27
C THR A 204 -6.49 1.62 7.31
N ILE A 205 -7.31 0.68 7.80
CA ILE A 205 -8.25 -0.06 6.96
C ILE A 205 -9.61 0.65 6.90
N LEU A 206 -10.37 0.42 5.83
CA LEU A 206 -11.81 0.62 5.83
C LEU A 206 -12.54 -0.71 6.02
N TYR A 207 -13.56 -0.74 6.86
CA TYR A 207 -14.44 -1.89 7.05
C TYR A 207 -15.90 -1.49 6.83
N ILE A 208 -16.63 -2.23 6.00
CA ILE A 208 -18.08 -2.06 5.80
C ILE A 208 -18.80 -3.22 6.49
N PRO A 209 -19.34 -3.04 7.71
CA PRO A 209 -19.91 -4.15 8.48
C PRO A 209 -21.05 -4.88 7.77
N SER A 210 -21.93 -4.15 7.09
CA SER A 210 -23.06 -4.73 6.35
C SER A 210 -22.65 -5.60 5.16
N LYS A 211 -21.42 -5.44 4.67
CA LYS A 211 -20.85 -6.23 3.57
C LYS A 211 -19.77 -7.22 4.04
N GLN A 212 -19.35 -7.14 5.31
CA GLN A 212 -18.19 -7.87 5.85
C GLN A 212 -16.96 -7.69 4.93
N LEU A 213 -16.76 -6.47 4.43
CA LEU A 213 -15.77 -6.15 3.40
C LEU A 213 -14.70 -5.23 3.99
N ILE A 214 -13.44 -5.61 3.82
CA ILE A 214 -12.28 -4.80 4.20
C ILE A 214 -11.60 -4.23 2.94
N PHE A 215 -11.25 -2.94 3.00
CA PHE A 215 -10.22 -2.35 2.16
C PHE A 215 -8.96 -2.22 3.01
N ALA A 216 -7.90 -2.92 2.63
CA ALA A 216 -6.77 -3.19 3.52
C ALA A 216 -5.60 -2.20 3.36
N GLY A 217 -5.57 -1.42 2.28
CA GLY A 217 -4.36 -0.70 1.89
C GLY A 217 -3.24 -1.73 1.74
N ASP A 218 -2.13 -1.50 2.44
CA ASP A 218 -0.96 -2.38 2.45
C ASP A 218 -0.89 -3.26 3.71
N THR A 219 -1.97 -3.32 4.48
CA THR A 219 -2.05 -4.21 5.65
C THR A 219 -1.85 -5.68 5.27
N VAL A 220 -2.30 -6.05 4.07
CA VAL A 220 -2.02 -7.33 3.42
C VAL A 220 -1.81 -7.09 1.93
N GLU A 221 -0.83 -7.77 1.34
CA GLU A 221 -0.42 -7.60 -0.06
C GLU A 221 -0.25 -8.96 -0.73
N ASP A 222 -0.50 -9.01 -2.04
CA ASP A 222 -0.30 -10.21 -2.86
C ASP A 222 0.80 -9.94 -3.89
N THR A 223 1.96 -10.61 -3.85
CA THR A 223 2.16 -11.96 -3.28
C THR A 223 2.73 -12.00 -1.85
N ALA A 224 3.48 -10.99 -1.42
CA ALA A 224 4.11 -10.98 -0.10
C ALA A 224 4.09 -9.58 0.50
N THR A 225 3.97 -9.46 1.82
CA THR A 225 4.04 -8.16 2.50
C THR A 225 5.43 -7.54 2.40
N PHE A 226 5.50 -6.23 2.24
CA PHE A 226 6.73 -5.47 2.35
C PHE A 226 7.11 -5.21 3.83
N ILE A 227 8.41 -5.37 4.14
CA ILE A 227 8.95 -5.20 5.50
C ILE A 227 9.97 -4.05 5.47
N ALA A 228 9.47 -2.83 5.73
CA ALA A 228 10.31 -1.65 5.87
C ALA A 228 11.07 -1.64 7.21
N ASP A 229 10.44 -2.11 8.28
CA ASP A 229 11.02 -2.18 9.63
C ASP A 229 10.79 -3.55 10.27
N ALA A 230 11.84 -4.38 10.27
CA ALA A 230 11.81 -5.69 10.89
C ALA A 230 11.56 -5.66 12.41
N LYS A 231 11.86 -4.55 13.10
CA LYS A 231 11.60 -4.44 14.56
C LYS A 231 10.11 -4.37 14.88
N SER A 232 9.30 -3.96 13.92
CA SER A 232 7.85 -3.84 14.08
C SER A 232 7.10 -5.14 13.77
N LEU A 233 7.76 -6.19 13.26
CA LEU A 233 7.11 -7.46 12.91
C LEU A 233 6.31 -8.13 14.05
N PRO A 234 6.76 -8.12 15.33
CA PRO A 234 5.92 -8.64 16.42
C PRO A 234 4.60 -7.87 16.58
N MET A 235 4.63 -6.54 16.38
CA MET A 235 3.42 -5.71 16.35
C MET A 235 2.55 -6.08 15.15
N HIS A 236 3.15 -6.24 13.97
CA HIS A 236 2.42 -6.60 12.75
C HIS A 236 1.67 -7.94 12.93
N GLN A 237 2.32 -8.95 13.51
CA GLN A 237 1.70 -10.26 13.76
C GLN A 237 0.52 -10.16 14.73
N MET A 238 0.66 -9.41 15.83
CA MET A 238 -0.43 -9.18 16.79
C MET A 238 -1.61 -8.46 16.14
N GLU A 239 -1.35 -7.44 15.32
CA GLU A 239 -2.37 -6.68 14.62
C GLU A 239 -3.05 -7.51 13.52
N LEU A 240 -2.32 -8.39 12.81
CA LEU A 240 -2.89 -9.32 11.83
C LEU A 240 -3.81 -10.34 12.52
N GLN A 241 -3.42 -10.83 13.70
CA GLN A 241 -4.27 -11.69 14.53
C GLN A 241 -5.53 -10.94 15.00
N ARG A 242 -5.42 -9.67 15.38
CA ARG A 242 -6.57 -8.83 15.71
C ARG A 242 -7.48 -8.65 14.49
N MET A 243 -6.91 -8.41 13.31
CA MET A 243 -7.64 -8.23 12.06
C MET A 243 -8.44 -9.50 11.71
N ALA A 244 -7.84 -10.68 11.91
CA ALA A 244 -8.48 -11.98 11.68
C ALA A 244 -9.71 -12.25 12.57
N THR A 245 -9.93 -11.46 13.64
CA THR A 245 -11.13 -11.58 14.47
C THR A 245 -12.37 -10.92 13.89
N PHE A 246 -12.23 -10.11 12.83
CA PHE A 246 -13.36 -9.44 12.19
C PHE A 246 -14.23 -10.45 11.43
N PRO A 247 -15.55 -10.23 11.34
CA PRO A 247 -16.40 -10.93 10.39
C PRO A 247 -16.03 -10.49 8.97
N ILE A 248 -15.27 -11.32 8.25
CA ILE A 248 -14.73 -10.99 6.92
C ILE A 248 -15.28 -11.96 5.88
N SER A 249 -15.99 -11.41 4.89
CA SER A 249 -16.34 -12.10 3.66
C SER A 249 -15.22 -11.96 2.64
N LYS A 250 -14.76 -10.72 2.40
CA LYS A 250 -13.73 -10.41 1.40
C LYS A 250 -12.80 -9.28 1.81
N ILE A 251 -11.62 -9.25 1.21
CA ILE A 251 -10.56 -8.25 1.40
C ILE A 251 -10.12 -7.70 0.05
N LEU A 252 -10.03 -6.37 -0.06
CA LEU A 252 -9.53 -5.63 -1.22
C LEU A 252 -8.23 -4.90 -0.81
N PRO A 253 -7.04 -5.38 -1.24
CA PRO A 253 -5.75 -4.75 -0.93
C PRO A 253 -5.44 -3.61 -1.91
N ALA A 254 -4.51 -2.71 -1.57
CA ALA A 254 -4.00 -1.76 -2.56
C ALA A 254 -3.09 -2.47 -3.58
N HIS A 255 -2.17 -3.33 -3.12
CA HIS A 255 -1.36 -4.17 -3.99
C HIS A 255 -1.91 -5.60 -4.06
N GLY A 256 -2.38 -6.00 -5.24
CA GLY A 256 -2.88 -7.34 -5.48
C GLY A 256 -3.15 -7.63 -6.94
N GLU A 257 -3.62 -8.84 -7.24
CA GLU A 257 -3.90 -9.26 -8.60
C GLU A 257 -5.23 -8.67 -9.10
N PRO A 258 -5.22 -8.00 -10.27
CA PRO A 258 -6.36 -7.22 -10.73
C PRO A 258 -7.60 -8.07 -11.04
N ASN A 259 -7.45 -9.29 -11.56
CA ASN A 259 -8.60 -10.15 -11.83
C ASN A 259 -9.25 -10.64 -10.52
N ARG A 260 -8.46 -10.98 -9.49
CA ARG A 260 -8.95 -11.32 -8.15
C ARG A 260 -9.68 -10.16 -7.51
N ILE A 261 -9.15 -8.95 -7.64
CA ILE A 261 -9.83 -7.72 -7.21
C ILE A 261 -11.15 -7.58 -7.98
N ALA A 262 -11.14 -7.67 -9.31
CA ALA A 262 -12.32 -7.49 -10.16
C ALA A 262 -13.48 -8.44 -9.83
N ILE A 263 -13.20 -9.66 -9.35
CA ILE A 263 -14.24 -10.65 -8.97
C ILE A 263 -14.64 -10.59 -7.48
N GLY A 264 -14.24 -9.54 -6.76
CA GLY A 264 -14.70 -9.27 -5.38
C GLY A 264 -13.64 -9.44 -4.29
N GLY A 265 -12.39 -9.76 -4.65
CA GLY A 265 -11.25 -9.77 -3.73
C GLY A 265 -10.93 -11.12 -3.08
N TYR A 266 -10.04 -11.05 -2.09
CA TYR A 266 -9.43 -12.19 -1.40
C TYR A 266 -10.30 -12.67 -0.23
N ASN A 267 -10.19 -13.95 0.13
CA ASN A 267 -10.85 -14.48 1.33
C ASN A 267 -10.09 -14.07 2.59
N SER A 268 -10.69 -14.26 3.77
CA SER A 268 -10.04 -14.01 5.06
C SER A 268 -8.77 -14.84 5.29
N THR A 269 -8.61 -15.97 4.58
CA THR A 269 -7.39 -16.78 4.59
C THR A 269 -6.15 -16.04 4.08
N PHE A 270 -6.33 -14.93 3.36
CA PHE A 270 -5.25 -14.03 2.94
C PHE A 270 -4.44 -13.50 4.14
N ILE A 271 -5.09 -13.19 5.26
CA ILE A 271 -4.41 -12.79 6.50
C ILE A 271 -3.51 -13.91 7.04
N ASN A 272 -3.98 -15.15 6.95
CA ASN A 272 -3.23 -16.31 7.40
C ASN A 272 -2.00 -16.59 6.51
N ALA A 273 -2.11 -16.35 5.20
CA ALA A 273 -0.98 -16.43 4.28
C ALA A 273 0.10 -15.39 4.63
N THR A 274 -0.29 -14.14 4.92
CA THR A 274 0.63 -13.10 5.40
C THR A 274 1.31 -13.50 6.71
N LEU A 275 0.56 -14.05 7.68
CA LEU A 275 1.12 -14.55 8.95
C LEU A 275 2.12 -15.70 8.73
N ARG A 276 1.82 -16.65 7.83
CA ARG A 276 2.71 -17.76 7.48
C ARG A 276 4.00 -17.27 6.82
N TYR A 277 3.90 -16.32 5.90
CA TYR A 277 5.06 -15.70 5.28
C TYR A 277 5.94 -14.99 6.32
N ILE A 278 5.37 -14.15 7.18
CA ILE A 278 6.14 -13.49 8.26
C ILE A 278 6.79 -14.52 9.16
N ALA A 279 6.08 -15.58 9.57
CA ALA A 279 6.64 -16.65 10.39
C ALA A 279 7.84 -17.35 9.72
N ALA A 280 7.74 -17.67 8.44
CA ALA A 280 8.85 -18.24 7.67
C ALA A 280 10.07 -17.30 7.59
N MET A 281 9.83 -15.99 7.45
CA MET A 281 10.88 -14.97 7.40
C MET A 281 11.53 -14.68 8.75
N THR A 282 10.89 -15.04 9.86
CA THR A 282 11.29 -14.65 11.22
C THR A 282 11.60 -15.82 12.15
N GLU A 283 11.76 -17.02 11.59
CA GLU A 283 12.14 -18.21 12.35
C GLU A 283 13.30 -17.93 13.32
N ASP A 284 13.21 -18.46 14.55
CA ASP A 284 14.19 -18.23 15.63
C ASP A 284 15.44 -19.10 15.45
N VAL A 285 16.05 -18.94 14.29
CA VAL A 285 17.34 -19.51 13.88
C VAL A 285 18.19 -18.39 13.29
N PRO A 286 19.53 -18.50 13.28
CA PRO A 286 20.37 -17.45 12.73
C PRO A 286 19.98 -17.06 11.31
N GLU A 287 19.70 -18.05 10.45
CA GLU A 287 19.37 -17.85 9.05
C GLU A 287 18.16 -18.73 8.65
N PRO A 288 16.94 -18.17 8.67
CA PRO A 288 15.73 -18.86 8.22
C PRO A 288 15.88 -19.39 6.80
N ALA A 289 15.39 -20.61 6.54
CA ALA A 289 15.49 -21.24 5.23
C ALA A 289 14.82 -20.40 4.13
N ALA A 290 13.75 -19.68 4.47
CA ALA A 290 13.01 -18.81 3.56
C ALA A 290 13.89 -17.74 2.92
N TRP A 291 14.94 -17.25 3.59
CA TRP A 291 15.81 -16.18 3.06
C TRP A 291 16.63 -16.59 1.84
N ASN A 292 16.81 -17.89 1.63
CA ASN A 292 17.60 -18.47 0.54
C ASN A 292 16.75 -19.26 -0.45
N GLN A 293 15.43 -19.28 -0.27
CA GLN A 293 14.48 -19.88 -1.19
C GLN A 293 13.90 -18.79 -2.10
N PRO A 294 13.56 -19.11 -3.36
CA PRO A 294 12.74 -18.20 -4.13
C PRO A 294 11.36 -18.07 -3.48
N LEU A 295 10.75 -16.88 -3.56
CA LEU A 295 9.42 -16.59 -3.02
C LEU A 295 8.40 -17.63 -3.49
N SER A 296 8.47 -18.02 -4.77
CA SER A 296 7.63 -19.08 -5.35
C SER A 296 7.60 -20.38 -4.54
N GLN A 297 8.69 -20.74 -3.85
CA GLN A 297 8.74 -21.89 -2.95
C GLN A 297 8.20 -21.56 -1.56
N VAL A 298 8.53 -20.38 -1.03
CA VAL A 298 8.09 -19.94 0.31
C VAL A 298 6.57 -19.85 0.40
N VAL A 299 5.89 -19.38 -0.67
CA VAL A 299 4.44 -19.22 -0.72
C VAL A 299 3.71 -20.34 -1.49
N ASP A 300 4.40 -21.42 -1.89
CA ASP A 300 3.86 -22.47 -2.76
C ASP A 300 2.53 -23.06 -2.24
N ALA A 301 2.46 -23.33 -0.93
CA ALA A 301 1.26 -23.87 -0.30
C ALA A 301 0.07 -22.89 -0.37
N ASP A 302 0.32 -21.59 -0.19
CA ASP A 302 -0.69 -20.54 -0.21
C ASP A 302 -1.21 -20.27 -1.62
N VAL A 303 -0.30 -20.33 -2.61
CA VAL A 303 -0.66 -20.22 -4.03
C VAL A 303 -1.48 -21.42 -4.48
N LYS A 304 -1.07 -22.65 -4.12
CA LYS A 304 -1.84 -23.87 -4.42
C LYS A 304 -3.19 -23.91 -3.71
N GLY A 305 -3.26 -23.34 -2.50
CA GLY A 305 -4.50 -23.18 -1.74
C GLY A 305 -5.43 -22.09 -2.30
N GLY A 306 -4.94 -21.22 -3.17
CA GLY A 306 -5.70 -20.11 -3.76
C GLY A 306 -5.82 -18.87 -2.86
N ASP A 307 -5.05 -18.84 -1.76
CA ASP A 307 -4.96 -17.72 -0.81
C ASP A 307 -4.16 -16.55 -1.40
N LEU A 308 -3.12 -16.87 -2.18
CA LEU A 308 -2.25 -15.92 -2.88
C LEU A 308 -2.22 -16.22 -4.39
N ILE A 309 -1.77 -15.25 -5.18
CA ILE A 309 -1.44 -15.42 -6.59
C ILE A 309 0.02 -15.03 -6.77
N TYR A 310 0.84 -15.98 -7.22
CA TYR A 310 2.26 -15.72 -7.45
C TYR A 310 2.47 -14.67 -8.54
N PHE A 311 3.28 -13.66 -8.22
CA PHE A 311 3.72 -12.63 -9.13
C PHE A 311 5.25 -12.47 -9.01
N ALA A 312 5.97 -12.74 -10.09
CA ALA A 312 7.43 -12.88 -10.08
C ALA A 312 8.17 -11.61 -9.62
N GLN A 313 7.58 -10.43 -9.82
CA GLN A 313 8.15 -9.15 -9.39
C GLN A 313 8.25 -9.04 -7.85
N TYR A 314 7.46 -9.81 -7.08
CA TYR A 314 7.61 -9.86 -5.62
C TYR A 314 8.82 -10.67 -5.15
N GLU A 315 9.55 -11.36 -6.04
CA GLU A 315 10.85 -12.00 -5.68
C GLU A 315 11.85 -10.95 -5.18
N GLU A 316 11.86 -9.74 -5.76
CA GLU A 316 12.71 -8.64 -5.31
C GLU A 316 12.28 -8.12 -3.93
N VAL A 317 10.97 -8.01 -3.70
CA VAL A 317 10.40 -7.67 -2.37
C VAL A 317 10.79 -8.71 -1.33
N HIS A 318 10.72 -9.99 -1.69
CA HIS A 318 11.12 -11.10 -0.81
C HIS A 318 12.60 -11.04 -0.42
N GLN A 319 13.49 -10.82 -1.39
CA GLN A 319 14.93 -10.65 -1.11
C GLN A 319 15.19 -9.43 -0.23
N SER A 320 14.54 -8.30 -0.52
CA SER A 320 14.65 -7.07 0.28
C SER A 320 14.20 -7.29 1.73
N ASN A 321 13.11 -8.04 1.93
CA ASN A 321 12.62 -8.43 3.24
C ASN A 321 13.66 -9.27 4.02
N ALA A 322 14.27 -10.27 3.38
CA ALA A 322 15.32 -11.08 3.99
C ALA A 322 16.51 -10.21 4.44
N ASP A 323 16.96 -9.29 3.58
CA ASP A 323 18.07 -8.40 3.87
C ASP A 323 17.74 -7.43 5.02
N THR A 324 16.51 -6.92 5.08
CA THR A 324 16.06 -6.04 6.17
C THR A 324 16.05 -6.77 7.52
N ILE A 325 15.57 -8.01 7.57
CA ILE A 325 15.58 -8.81 8.80
C ILE A 325 17.01 -9.22 9.17
N ARG A 326 17.84 -9.61 8.21
CA ARG A 326 19.26 -9.94 8.43
C ARG A 326 19.99 -8.77 9.10
N ARG A 327 19.83 -7.56 8.55
CA ARG A 327 20.37 -6.32 9.13
C ARG A 327 19.86 -6.06 10.55
N SER A 328 18.56 -6.26 10.81
CA SER A 328 17.99 -6.00 12.14
C SER A 328 18.49 -6.98 13.21
N ARG A 329 18.91 -8.19 12.81
CA ARG A 329 19.55 -9.18 13.70
C ARG A 329 21.04 -8.93 13.92
N GLY A 330 21.61 -7.87 13.32
CA GLY A 330 23.03 -7.55 13.42
C GLY A 330 23.93 -8.47 12.60
N GLN A 331 23.37 -9.21 11.64
CA GLN A 331 24.12 -10.02 10.69
C GLN A 331 24.48 -9.13 9.50
N LYS A 332 25.77 -9.10 9.15
CA LYS A 332 26.30 -8.35 8.02
C LYS A 332 26.21 -9.16 6.74
#